data_AF-A0A6P0N3R0-F1
#
_entry.id   AF-A0A6P0N3R0-F1
#
_cell.length_a   1.000
_cell.length_b   1.000
_cell.length_c   1.000
_cell.angle_alpha   90.00
_cell.angle_beta   90.00
_cell.angle_gamma   90.00
#
_symmetry.space_group_name_H-M   'P 1'
#
loop_
_entity.id
_entity.type
_entity.pdbx_description
1 polymer ?
#
loop_
_entity_poly.entity_id
_entity_poly.type
_entity_poly.pdbx_seq_one_letter_code
_entity_poly.pdbx_strand_id
1 'polypeptide(L)'
;MNEILQVANQTITASEIIPLLRRYLLLPQLFREIIIDHAIAGISCTPEEQTSAEERFYAKHKLTDDKARQAWCQNHQITPNQLKALATRELKIEKFQQETWGDRLESYFLERKQQLDQVSYSLIRVKHKGVARELYYRLEDGE
;
A
#
# COMPACT_ATOMS: atom_id res chain seq x y z
N MET A 1 -16.70 -17.85 -24.88
CA MET A 1 -16.22 -18.67 -23.76
C MET A 1 -16.98 -18.24 -22.53
N ASN A 2 -17.85 -19.10 -21.97
CA ASN A 2 -18.54 -18.76 -20.73
C ASN A 2 -17.52 -18.84 -19.60
N GLU A 3 -17.06 -17.69 -19.14
CA GLU A 3 -16.25 -17.60 -17.94
C GLU A 3 -17.13 -18.03 -16.76
N ILE A 4 -16.74 -19.14 -16.14
CA ILE A 4 -17.46 -19.79 -15.06
C ILE A 4 -16.56 -19.73 -13.83
N LEU A 5 -17.02 -19.08 -12.77
CA LEU A 5 -16.33 -19.04 -11.49
C LEU A 5 -16.84 -20.21 -10.63
N GLN A 6 -15.95 -21.12 -10.23
CA GLN A 6 -16.31 -22.21 -9.31
C GLN A 6 -15.90 -21.85 -7.89
N VAL A 7 -16.87 -21.79 -6.98
CA VAL A 7 -16.65 -21.57 -5.55
C VAL A 7 -17.31 -22.70 -4.79
N ALA A 8 -16.48 -23.55 -4.17
CA ALA A 8 -16.90 -24.81 -3.55
C ALA A 8 -17.73 -25.69 -4.53
N ASN A 9 -19.01 -25.94 -4.24
CA ASN A 9 -19.91 -26.74 -5.08
C ASN A 9 -20.80 -25.88 -5.99
N GLN A 10 -20.57 -24.57 -6.08
CA GLN A 10 -21.38 -23.66 -6.88
C GLN A 10 -20.64 -23.22 -8.13
N THR A 11 -21.34 -23.35 -9.25
CA THR A 11 -20.90 -22.88 -10.57
C THR A 11 -21.57 -21.54 -10.81
N ILE A 12 -20.82 -20.46 -10.79
CA ILE A 12 -21.31 -19.10 -11.00
C ILE A 12 -21.06 -18.74 -12.47
N THR A 13 -22.14 -18.43 -13.17
CA THR A 13 -22.10 -17.97 -14.56
C THR A 13 -21.86 -16.47 -14.65
N ALA A 14 -21.38 -15.98 -15.79
CA ALA A 14 -21.12 -14.56 -16.02
C ALA A 14 -22.35 -13.66 -15.72
N SER A 15 -23.56 -14.13 -16.02
CA SER A 15 -24.82 -13.41 -15.72
C SER A 15 -25.13 -13.30 -14.23
N GLU A 16 -24.56 -14.17 -13.39
CA GLU A 16 -24.78 -14.20 -11.95
C GLU A 16 -23.76 -13.35 -11.18
N ILE A 17 -22.62 -13.00 -11.80
CA ILE A 17 -21.55 -12.23 -11.16
C ILE A 17 -22.05 -10.85 -10.70
N ILE A 18 -22.72 -10.08 -11.55
CA ILE A 18 -23.21 -8.74 -11.19
C ILE A 18 -24.23 -8.78 -10.05
N PRO A 19 -25.27 -9.66 -10.07
CA PRO A 19 -26.13 -9.88 -8.90
C PRO A 19 -25.38 -10.24 -7.63
N LEU A 20 -24.36 -11.10 -7.70
CA LEU A 20 -23.57 -11.49 -6.53
C LEU A 20 -22.74 -10.32 -5.99
N LEU A 21 -22.07 -9.57 -6.86
CA LEU A 21 -21.33 -8.36 -6.46
C LEU A 21 -22.25 -7.34 -5.79
N ARG A 22 -23.50 -7.20 -6.26
CA ARG A 22 -24.51 -6.36 -5.61
C ARG A 22 -24.89 -6.90 -4.24
N ARG A 23 -25.17 -8.21 -4.14
CA ARG A 23 -25.54 -8.88 -2.90
C ARG A 23 -24.48 -8.74 -1.82
N TYR A 24 -23.20 -8.84 -2.19
CA TYR A 24 -22.06 -8.72 -1.28
C TYR A 24 -21.52 -7.28 -1.15
N LEU A 25 -22.20 -6.29 -1.72
CA LEU A 25 -21.78 -4.87 -1.68
C LEU A 25 -20.36 -4.63 -2.20
N LEU A 26 -19.93 -5.41 -3.19
CA LEU A 26 -18.61 -5.32 -3.82
C LEU A 26 -18.59 -4.41 -5.06
N LEU A 27 -19.76 -4.01 -5.58
CA LEU A 27 -19.87 -3.09 -6.72
C LEU A 27 -19.12 -1.77 -6.52
N PRO A 28 -19.20 -1.07 -5.36
CA PRO A 28 -18.46 0.18 -5.16
C PRO A 28 -16.94 -0.02 -5.22
N GLN A 29 -16.44 -1.15 -4.72
CA GLN A 29 -15.01 -1.48 -4.77
C GLN A 29 -14.58 -1.71 -6.23
N LEU A 30 -15.35 -2.48 -6.99
CA LEU A 30 -15.08 -2.70 -8.40
C LEU A 30 -15.08 -1.38 -9.19
N PHE A 31 -16.08 -0.52 -8.98
CA PHE A 31 -16.12 0.79 -9.65
C PHE A 31 -14.92 1.65 -9.30
N ARG A 32 -14.50 1.65 -8.03
CA ARG A 32 -13.28 2.36 -7.61
C ARG A 32 -12.06 1.85 -8.37
N GLU A 33 -11.85 0.54 -8.43
CA GLU A 33 -10.69 -0.02 -9.14
C GLU A 33 -10.72 0.34 -10.63
N ILE A 34 -11.90 0.26 -11.28
CA ILE A 34 -12.07 0.67 -12.68
C ILE A 34 -11.74 2.15 -12.86
N ILE A 35 -12.21 3.04 -11.98
CA ILE A 35 -11.94 4.48 -12.06
C ILE A 35 -10.44 4.76 -11.89
N ILE A 36 -9.78 4.07 -10.95
CA ILE A 36 -8.33 4.17 -10.77
C ILE A 36 -7.61 3.74 -12.04
N ASP A 37 -8.00 2.61 -12.64
CA ASP A 37 -7.37 2.10 -13.86
C ASP A 37 -7.49 3.09 -15.04
N HIS A 38 -8.63 3.78 -15.15
CA HIS A 38 -8.81 4.86 -16.12
C HIS A 38 -7.93 6.07 -15.81
N ALA A 39 -7.82 6.47 -14.53
CA ALA A 39 -7.01 7.61 -14.12
C ALA A 39 -5.51 7.39 -14.40
N ILE A 40 -5.02 6.16 -14.23
CA ILE A 40 -3.62 5.80 -14.44
C ILE A 40 -3.30 5.34 -15.87
N ALA A 41 -4.29 5.25 -16.76
CA ALA A 41 -4.11 4.74 -18.12
C ALA A 41 -3.10 5.57 -18.93
N GLY A 42 -3.04 6.88 -18.69
CA GLY A 42 -2.11 7.80 -19.35
C GLY A 42 -0.68 7.78 -18.79
N ILE A 43 -0.44 7.11 -17.67
CA ILE A 43 0.87 7.08 -17.02
C ILE A 43 1.81 6.10 -17.73
N SER A 44 2.94 6.62 -18.19
CA SER A 44 4.01 5.83 -18.80
C SER A 44 5.05 5.38 -17.76
N CYS A 45 5.53 4.15 -17.94
CA CYS A 45 6.61 3.59 -17.12
C CYS A 45 7.67 3.00 -18.04
N THR A 46 8.95 3.32 -17.79
CA THR A 46 10.05 2.70 -18.52
C THR A 46 10.24 1.24 -18.08
N PRO A 47 10.91 0.40 -18.88
CA PRO A 47 11.20 -0.99 -18.51
C PRO A 47 12.01 -1.10 -17.20
N GLU A 48 12.91 -0.16 -16.95
CA GLU A 48 13.73 -0.11 -15.73
C GLU A 48 12.85 0.20 -14.51
N GLU A 49 11.94 1.16 -14.64
CA GLU A 49 10.98 1.51 -13.59
C GLU A 49 10.06 0.33 -13.26
N GLN A 50 9.57 -0.39 -14.28
CA GLN A 50 8.76 -1.59 -14.10
C GLN A 50 9.51 -2.69 -13.36
N THR A 51 10.78 -2.93 -13.73
CA THR A 51 11.64 -3.91 -13.05
C THR A 51 11.86 -3.55 -11.58
N SER A 52 12.14 -2.27 -11.28
CA SER A 52 12.28 -1.81 -9.90
C SER A 52 10.97 -1.93 -9.11
N ALA A 53 9.82 -1.65 -9.74
CA ALA A 53 8.51 -1.82 -9.11
C ALA A 53 8.22 -3.28 -8.78
N GLU A 54 8.54 -4.22 -9.68
CA GLU A 54 8.45 -5.66 -9.43
C GLU A 54 9.30 -6.07 -8.22
N GLU A 55 10.56 -5.64 -8.16
CA GLU A 55 11.47 -5.94 -7.05
C GLU A 55 10.95 -5.41 -5.72
N ARG A 56 10.47 -4.17 -5.69
CA ARG A 56 9.85 -3.57 -4.49
C ARG A 56 8.61 -4.33 -4.05
N PHE A 57 7.75 -4.71 -5.00
CA PHE A 57 6.55 -5.48 -4.73
C PHE A 57 6.91 -6.86 -4.14
N TYR A 58 7.90 -7.53 -4.71
CA TYR A 58 8.37 -8.81 -4.19
C TYR A 58 8.97 -8.67 -2.78
N ALA A 59 9.76 -7.63 -2.51
CA ALA A 59 10.29 -7.37 -1.18
C ALA A 59 9.17 -7.12 -0.15
N LYS A 60 8.19 -6.27 -0.49
CA LYS A 60 7.02 -5.92 0.34
C LYS A 60 6.19 -7.15 0.71
N HIS A 61 5.99 -8.06 -0.24
CA HIS A 61 5.20 -9.29 -0.05
C HIS A 61 6.05 -10.52 0.36
N LYS A 62 7.35 -10.34 0.63
CA LYS A 62 8.30 -11.42 0.98
C LYS A 62 8.37 -12.54 -0.07
N LEU A 63 8.26 -12.17 -1.35
CA LEU A 63 8.32 -13.07 -2.50
C LEU A 63 9.75 -13.16 -3.05
N THR A 64 10.69 -13.51 -2.18
CA THR A 64 12.13 -13.55 -2.50
C THR A 64 12.50 -14.69 -3.43
N ASP A 65 11.78 -15.83 -3.33
CA ASP A 65 12.05 -17.03 -4.14
C ASP A 65 10.95 -17.27 -5.18
N ASP A 66 11.32 -17.89 -6.31
CA ASP A 66 10.37 -18.25 -7.36
C ASP A 66 9.27 -19.21 -6.87
N LYS A 67 9.58 -20.08 -5.91
CA LYS A 67 8.57 -20.93 -5.25
C LYS A 67 7.51 -20.10 -4.50
N ALA A 68 7.94 -19.05 -3.80
CA ALA A 68 7.04 -18.16 -3.07
C ALA A 68 6.15 -17.37 -4.04
N ARG A 69 6.71 -16.91 -5.17
CA ARG A 69 5.97 -16.23 -6.24
C ARG A 69 4.91 -17.14 -6.87
N GLN A 70 5.29 -18.38 -7.18
CA GLN A 70 4.34 -19.37 -7.72
C GLN A 70 3.22 -19.69 -6.72
N ALA A 71 3.54 -19.91 -5.44
CA ALA A 71 2.54 -20.13 -4.40
C ALA A 71 1.60 -18.92 -4.25
N TRP A 72 2.12 -17.70 -4.33
CA TRP A 72 1.31 -16.49 -4.26
C TRP A 72 0.35 -16.37 -5.44
N CYS A 73 0.83 -16.60 -6.66
CA CYS A 73 0.02 -16.68 -7.88
C CYS A 73 -1.08 -17.73 -7.77
N GLN A 74 -0.76 -18.93 -7.25
CA GLN A 74 -1.74 -20.00 -7.04
C GLN A 74 -2.82 -19.60 -6.02
N ASN A 75 -2.40 -19.04 -4.87
CA ASN A 75 -3.32 -18.61 -3.82
C ASN A 75 -4.27 -17.50 -4.28
N HIS A 76 -3.80 -16.61 -5.14
CA HIS A 76 -4.60 -15.50 -5.67
C HIS A 76 -5.26 -15.82 -7.01
N GLN A 77 -5.05 -17.03 -7.55
CA GLN A 77 -5.57 -17.48 -8.84
C GLN A 77 -5.21 -16.53 -9.99
N ILE A 78 -3.99 -15.98 -9.96
CA ILE A 78 -3.49 -15.09 -11.00
C ILE A 78 -2.25 -15.66 -11.69
N THR A 79 -1.98 -15.14 -12.88
CA THR A 79 -0.78 -15.47 -13.66
C THR A 79 0.43 -14.65 -13.24
N PRO A 80 1.66 -15.12 -13.52
CA PRO A 80 2.88 -14.32 -13.30
C PRO A 80 2.85 -12.96 -14.01
N ASN A 81 2.25 -12.88 -15.20
CA ASN A 81 2.10 -11.62 -15.93
C ASN A 81 1.14 -10.66 -15.22
N GLN A 82 0.06 -11.16 -14.62
CA GLN A 82 -0.84 -10.35 -13.80
C GLN A 82 -0.16 -9.88 -12.50
N LEU A 83 0.69 -10.72 -11.88
CA LEU A 83 1.50 -10.31 -10.73
C LEU A 83 2.41 -9.11 -11.07
N LYS A 84 3.09 -9.16 -12.23
CA LYS A 84 3.89 -8.03 -12.73
C LYS A 84 3.05 -6.79 -13.02
N ALA A 85 1.86 -6.98 -13.59
CA ALA A 85 0.92 -5.90 -13.84
C ALA A 85 0.44 -5.24 -12.54
N LEU A 86 0.25 -5.99 -11.45
CA LEU A 86 -0.07 -5.45 -10.12
C LEU A 86 1.07 -4.59 -9.57
N ALA A 87 2.31 -5.06 -9.67
CA ALA A 87 3.48 -4.27 -9.27
C ALA A 87 3.61 -2.97 -10.07
N THR A 88 3.43 -3.06 -11.40
CA THR A 88 3.45 -1.90 -12.30
C THR A 88 2.29 -0.95 -12.00
N ARG A 89 1.13 -1.48 -11.62
CA ARG A 89 -0.04 -0.69 -11.24
C ARG A 89 0.23 0.16 -10.00
N GLU A 90 0.85 -0.40 -8.95
CA GLU A 90 1.23 0.38 -7.76
C GLU A 90 2.12 1.57 -8.14
N LEU A 91 3.14 1.34 -8.98
CA LEU A 91 4.00 2.43 -9.47
C LEU A 91 3.23 3.50 -10.26
N LYS A 92 2.33 3.09 -11.16
CA LYS A 92 1.53 4.05 -11.93
C LYS A 92 0.65 4.92 -11.04
N ILE A 93 0.11 4.36 -9.96
CA ILE A 93 -0.66 5.11 -8.96
C ILE A 93 0.23 6.14 -8.26
N GLU A 94 1.45 5.76 -7.85
CA GLU A 94 2.39 6.69 -7.21
C GLU A 94 2.76 7.84 -8.16
N LYS A 95 3.06 7.54 -9.44
CA LYS A 95 3.35 8.58 -10.45
C LYS A 95 2.15 9.48 -10.69
N PHE A 96 0.95 8.92 -10.82
CA PHE A 96 -0.28 9.70 -10.93
C PHE A 96 -0.48 10.64 -9.74
N GLN A 97 -0.22 10.18 -8.52
CA GLN A 97 -0.31 11.01 -7.31
C GLN A 97 0.68 12.18 -7.37
N GLN A 98 1.93 11.90 -7.75
CA GLN A 98 2.97 12.91 -7.87
C GLN A 98 2.66 13.93 -8.97
N GLU A 99 2.20 13.49 -10.15
CA GLU A 99 1.83 14.38 -11.26
C GLU A 99 0.60 15.25 -10.93
N THR A 100 -0.34 14.73 -10.14
CA THR A 100 -1.59 15.44 -9.82
C THR A 100 -1.44 16.41 -8.64
N TRP A 101 -0.68 16.02 -7.62
CA TRP A 101 -0.62 16.75 -6.34
C TRP A 101 0.79 17.09 -5.85
N GLY A 102 1.85 16.62 -6.52
CA GLY A 102 3.23 16.83 -6.08
C GLY A 102 3.55 18.30 -5.83
N ASP A 103 3.18 19.17 -6.76
CA ASP A 103 3.43 20.62 -6.68
C ASP A 103 2.64 21.32 -5.56
N ARG A 104 1.57 20.69 -5.05
CA ARG A 104 0.72 21.24 -3.98
C ARG A 104 1.03 20.65 -2.62
N LEU A 105 1.81 19.56 -2.58
CA LEU A 105 2.04 18.78 -1.38
C LEU A 105 2.78 19.60 -0.32
N GLU A 106 3.78 20.39 -0.73
CA GLU A 106 4.55 21.23 0.19
C GLU A 106 3.70 22.30 0.85
N SER A 107 2.92 23.06 0.06
CA SER A 107 2.03 24.10 0.61
C SER A 107 1.00 23.49 1.57
N TYR A 108 0.38 22.36 1.18
CA TYR A 108 -0.56 21.64 2.02
C TYR A 108 0.07 21.11 3.32
N PHE A 109 1.32 20.63 3.26
CA PHE A 109 2.06 20.21 4.43
C PHE A 109 2.34 21.38 5.38
N LEU A 110 2.77 22.53 4.86
CA LEU A 110 3.05 23.72 5.66
C LEU A 110 1.82 24.24 6.41
N GLU A 111 0.64 24.24 5.77
CA GLU A 111 -0.63 24.59 6.41
C GLU A 111 -0.96 23.69 7.61
N ARG A 112 -0.51 22.43 7.57
CA ARG A 112 -0.78 21.43 8.61
C ARG A 112 0.41 21.11 9.50
N LYS A 113 1.54 21.80 9.31
CA LYS A 113 2.82 21.46 9.96
C LYS A 113 2.68 21.30 11.47
N GLN A 114 2.00 22.23 12.15
CA GLN A 114 1.81 22.16 13.60
C GLN A 114 1.02 20.92 14.07
N GLN A 115 0.13 20.38 13.24
CA GLN A 115 -0.65 19.17 13.55
C GLN A 115 0.11 17.88 13.19
N LEU A 116 1.15 17.99 12.37
CA LEU A 116 1.95 16.87 11.86
C LEU A 116 3.32 16.76 12.53
N ASP A 117 3.79 17.83 13.18
CA ASP A 117 5.03 17.84 13.93
C ASP A 117 4.97 16.80 15.07
N GLN A 118 5.91 15.86 15.04
CA GLN A 118 6.08 14.85 16.07
C GLN A 118 7.26 15.22 16.96
N VAL A 119 7.09 15.11 18.27
CA VAL A 119 8.16 15.31 19.25
C VAL A 119 8.52 13.95 19.84
N SER A 120 9.78 13.55 19.68
CA SER A 120 10.34 12.40 20.39
C SER A 120 11.01 12.90 21.66
N TYR A 121 10.75 12.23 22.78
CA TYR A 121 11.41 12.51 24.05
C TYR A 121 11.75 11.20 24.78
N SER A 122 12.89 11.21 25.46
CA SER A 122 13.29 10.16 26.39
C SER A 122 12.74 10.49 27.77
N LEU A 123 12.07 9.54 28.43
CA LEU A 123 11.47 9.73 29.75
C LEU A 123 12.12 8.82 30.78
N ILE A 124 12.70 9.41 31.81
CA ILE A 124 13.20 8.70 33.00
C ILE A 124 12.15 8.82 34.11
N ARG A 125 11.67 7.69 34.64
CA ARG A 125 10.70 7.66 35.75
C ARG A 125 11.35 7.11 37.01
N VAL A 126 11.30 7.86 38.10
CA VAL A 126 11.81 7.46 39.41
C VAL A 126 10.77 7.71 40.49
N LYS A 127 10.75 6.86 41.53
CA LYS A 127 9.75 6.91 42.61
C LYS A 127 9.98 8.07 43.59
N HIS A 128 11.23 8.45 43.78
CA HIS A 128 11.62 9.43 44.81
C HIS A 128 12.09 10.73 44.17
N LYS A 129 11.59 11.86 44.69
CA LYS A 129 11.95 13.20 44.22
C LYS A 129 13.45 13.50 44.33
N GLY A 130 14.13 12.96 45.34
CA GLY A 130 15.57 13.13 45.53
C GLY A 130 16.38 12.58 44.36
N VAL A 131 16.05 11.36 43.91
CA VAL A 131 16.70 10.71 42.76
C VAL A 131 16.43 11.47 41.47
N ALA A 132 15.21 12.00 41.28
CA ALA A 132 14.90 12.82 40.10
C ALA A 132 15.77 14.08 40.05
N ARG A 133 16.04 14.68 41.21
CA ARG A 133 16.83 15.91 41.31
C ARG A 133 18.31 15.67 41.12
N GLU A 134 18.85 14.59 41.66
CA GLU A 134 20.22 14.16 41.41
C GLU A 134 20.44 13.87 39.92
N LEU A 135 19.55 13.08 39.30
CA LEU A 135 19.62 12.78 37.86
C LEU A 135 19.53 14.04 37.01
N TYR A 136 18.69 15.01 37.39
CA TYR A 136 18.62 16.30 36.70
C TYR A 136 19.96 17.04 36.73
N TYR A 137 20.59 17.16 37.91
CA TYR A 137 21.87 17.86 38.03
C TYR A 137 23.00 17.14 37.30
N ARG A 138 23.04 15.81 37.36
CA ARG A 138 24.03 15.03 36.60
C ARG A 138 23.90 15.25 35.09
N LEU A 139 22.66 15.21 34.57
CA LEU A 139 22.40 15.51 33.16
C LEU A 139 22.76 16.95 32.77
N GLU A 140 22.57 17.92 33.66
CA GLU A 140 22.94 19.33 33.43
C GLU A 140 24.46 19.52 33.41
N ASP A 141 25.19 18.82 34.28
CA ASP A 141 26.66 18.84 34.37
C ASP A 141 27.34 17.96 33.30
N GLY A 142 26.58 17.16 32.54
CA GLY A 142 27.07 16.30 31.46
C GLY A 142 27.59 14.91 31.89
N GLU A 143 27.19 14.45 33.08
CA GLU A 143 27.50 13.13 33.68
C GLU A 143 26.34 12.11 33.59
#